data_AF-A0A0L6UMY7-F1
#
_entry.id   AF-A0A0L6UMY7-F1
#
_cell.length_a   1.000
_cell.length_b   1.000
_cell.length_c   1.000
_cell.angle_alpha   90.00
_cell.angle_beta   90.00
_cell.angle_gamma   90.00
#
_symmetry.space_group_name_H-M   'P 1'
#
loop_
_entity.id
_entity.type
_entity.pdbx_description
1 polymer ?
#
loop_
_entity_poly.entity_id
_entity_poly.type
_entity_poly.pdbx_seq_one_letter_code
_entity_poly.pdbx_strand_id
1 'polypeptide(L)'
;MNSSNYFHVNAPSEIQQLHLSLAQKDDLIQQLLARVNSLELAVSNSNAAPPTAPPAQSKKKAAVKPSQPTSISRVPSQPSLKKKAAVNSPINNQSPKTPVNQRARSATPQTPGSASKKNPLQMNMKDQPAGFERTKDAFYVHIKLMWGLLGQRSVPIPPDPSLLKEFNGRFSNSSEIEAVIYGSGSTKLVAENEIQILRDAKQGNMKIGKGMVHITEFFLEYMWGTLAKLGLRIWAPDLDAQLDSLYNEACRMSAIYTFRQAVANKVYAYMSVNPSYVKDIGLLQSAYNHYVHYYMAQIYAKERKNEGKHVQDEERKVVQRARQRLRDYRYKFAVAHDFPKRYKEILEPIHAHSDDEYFPRKNVYVVKKLPFRSDAATIFIRRLDDEIKKFHKSKGKRQQQRPRLRVKNAPVSIFPKAPEGLALDFYDPDWFNSMLPARKQSLIGDNPTVAFLPDPQLSLTSTAASEEKLSDKKFTEKYWTQATKKYDLTYQIMEEEDEDSSDQSDSTYAGESIDLNDTSGEEETDEEIEEIDNDANIMEGSSTAFNEEHHEVNYIDRPKGRTLDHDEDMEDGEFNEELYGKSTFAGGLAADEWNEWQ
;
A
#
# COMPACT_ATOMS: atom_id res chain seq x y z
N MET A 1 2.86 -81.52 0.02
CA MET A 1 2.02 -80.71 0.93
C MET A 1 2.01 -79.28 0.41
N ASN A 2 0.87 -78.60 0.52
CA ASN A 2 0.57 -77.16 0.35
C ASN A 2 1.39 -76.38 -0.72
N SER A 3 0.83 -75.97 -1.87
CA SER A 3 -0.36 -75.12 -2.15
C SER A 3 -0.01 -73.64 -2.27
N SER A 4 -0.59 -72.99 -3.28
CA SER A 4 -0.29 -71.61 -3.71
C SER A 4 -0.64 -70.55 -2.66
N ASN A 5 0.28 -69.60 -2.43
CA ASN A 5 -0.06 -68.34 -1.77
C ASN A 5 -0.76 -67.42 -2.77
N TYR A 6 -2.00 -67.03 -2.46
CA TYR A 6 -2.76 -66.04 -3.20
C TYR A 6 -2.22 -64.63 -2.90
N PHE A 7 -1.85 -63.87 -3.93
CA PHE A 7 -1.92 -62.41 -3.86
C PHE A 7 -3.36 -61.99 -4.11
N HIS A 8 -4.06 -61.53 -3.07
CA HIS A 8 -5.44 -61.05 -3.16
C HIS A 8 -5.47 -59.53 -3.04
N VAL A 9 -5.35 -58.84 -4.19
CA VAL A 9 -5.34 -57.38 -4.27
C VAL A 9 -6.77 -56.84 -4.21
N ASN A 10 -7.29 -56.66 -2.99
CA ASN A 10 -8.55 -55.95 -2.75
C ASN A 10 -8.34 -54.44 -2.87
N ALA A 11 -8.39 -53.91 -4.09
CA ALA A 11 -8.32 -52.47 -4.37
C ALA A 11 -9.37 -51.91 -5.38
N PRO A 12 -10.68 -52.25 -5.33
CA PRO A 12 -11.70 -51.58 -6.14
C PRO A 12 -12.50 -50.47 -5.41
N SER A 13 -12.45 -50.40 -4.07
CA SER A 13 -13.43 -49.62 -3.28
C SER A 13 -13.21 -48.11 -3.28
N GLU A 14 -11.97 -47.63 -3.16
CA GLU A 14 -11.69 -46.19 -3.03
C GLU A 14 -11.98 -45.42 -4.32
N ILE A 15 -11.63 -45.99 -5.48
CA ILE A 15 -11.94 -45.42 -6.79
C ILE A 15 -13.46 -45.35 -7.01
N GLN A 16 -14.21 -46.37 -6.59
CA GLN A 16 -15.69 -46.34 -6.64
C GLN A 16 -16.29 -45.27 -5.70
N GLN A 17 -15.71 -45.06 -4.51
CA GLN A 17 -16.13 -43.99 -3.61
C GLN A 17 -15.84 -42.60 -4.17
N LEU A 18 -14.69 -42.40 -4.83
CA LEU A 18 -14.35 -41.14 -5.50
C LEU A 18 -15.33 -40.81 -6.65
N HIS A 19 -15.67 -41.79 -7.49
CA HIS A 19 -16.68 -41.60 -8.54
C HIS A 19 -18.08 -41.30 -7.96
N LEU A 20 -18.47 -41.94 -6.86
CA LEU A 20 -19.71 -41.64 -6.15
C LEU A 20 -19.72 -40.20 -5.57
N SER A 21 -18.60 -39.74 -5.01
CA SER A 21 -18.47 -38.38 -4.49
C SER A 21 -18.49 -37.32 -5.58
N LEU A 22 -17.94 -37.61 -6.77
CA LEU A 22 -18.05 -36.74 -7.95
C LEU A 22 -19.49 -36.63 -8.42
N ALA A 23 -20.18 -37.76 -8.66
CA ALA A 23 -21.57 -37.76 -9.10
C ALA A 23 -22.51 -37.01 -8.13
N GLN A 24 -22.26 -37.09 -6.82
CA GLN A 24 -23.01 -36.32 -5.80
C GLN A 24 -22.75 -34.81 -5.86
N LYS A 25 -21.55 -34.36 -6.27
CA LYS A 25 -21.23 -32.95 -6.48
C LYS A 25 -21.86 -32.42 -7.77
N ASP A 26 -21.83 -33.21 -8.84
CA ASP A 26 -22.42 -32.85 -10.12
C ASP A 26 -23.95 -32.66 -10.02
N ASP A 27 -24.64 -33.54 -9.28
CA ASP A 27 -26.07 -33.40 -9.00
C ASP A 27 -26.38 -32.13 -8.17
N LEU A 28 -25.57 -31.84 -7.13
CA LEU A 28 -25.69 -30.60 -6.34
C LEU A 28 -25.51 -29.34 -7.20
N ILE A 29 -24.56 -29.36 -8.16
CA ILE A 29 -24.33 -28.27 -9.10
C ILE A 29 -25.54 -28.10 -10.04
N GLN A 30 -26.11 -29.19 -10.57
CA GLN A 30 -27.33 -29.12 -11.38
C GLN A 30 -28.53 -28.58 -10.59
N GLN A 31 -28.70 -28.98 -9.34
CA GLN A 31 -29.76 -28.43 -8.46
C GLN A 31 -29.56 -26.93 -8.20
N LEU A 32 -28.32 -26.46 -8.02
CA LEU A 32 -28.01 -25.04 -7.87
C LEU A 32 -28.32 -24.25 -9.14
N LEU A 33 -27.88 -24.73 -10.32
CA LEU A 33 -28.15 -24.08 -11.61
C LEU A 33 -29.65 -24.02 -11.91
N ALA A 34 -30.40 -25.10 -11.66
CA ALA A 34 -31.85 -25.11 -11.80
C ALA A 34 -32.54 -24.08 -10.87
N ARG A 35 -32.00 -23.88 -9.66
CA ARG A 35 -32.51 -22.90 -8.69
C ARG A 35 -32.21 -21.45 -9.10
N VAL A 36 -31.03 -21.19 -9.68
CA VAL A 36 -30.68 -19.87 -10.25
C VAL A 36 -31.60 -19.53 -11.42
N ASN A 37 -31.73 -20.43 -12.41
CA ASN A 37 -32.63 -20.22 -13.56
C ASN A 37 -34.09 -20.01 -13.12
N SER A 38 -34.55 -20.71 -12.07
CA SER A 38 -35.88 -20.51 -11.50
C SER A 38 -36.08 -19.12 -10.87
N LEU A 39 -35.03 -18.53 -10.30
CA LEU A 39 -35.05 -17.18 -9.74
C LEU A 39 -35.01 -16.11 -10.84
N GLU A 40 -34.20 -16.29 -11.89
CA GLU A 40 -34.17 -15.38 -13.04
C GLU A 40 -35.52 -15.34 -13.79
N LEU A 41 -36.18 -16.50 -13.95
CA LEU A 41 -37.54 -16.59 -14.51
C LEU A 41 -38.59 -15.93 -13.61
N ALA A 42 -38.43 -16.00 -12.28
CA ALA A 42 -39.32 -15.33 -11.34
C ALA A 42 -39.16 -13.79 -11.39
N VAL A 43 -37.93 -13.29 -11.48
CA VAL A 43 -37.63 -11.85 -11.66
C VAL A 43 -38.13 -11.35 -13.03
N SER A 44 -37.94 -12.14 -14.09
CA SER A 44 -38.38 -11.76 -15.44
C SER A 44 -39.90 -11.58 -15.53
N ASN A 45 -40.67 -12.44 -14.86
CA ASN A 45 -42.14 -12.36 -14.84
C ASN A 45 -42.70 -11.21 -13.97
N SER A 46 -41.90 -10.55 -13.12
CA SER A 46 -42.41 -9.50 -12.22
C SER A 46 -42.56 -8.11 -12.87
N ASN A 47 -42.08 -7.93 -14.11
CA ASN A 47 -42.07 -6.63 -14.80
C ASN A 47 -43.18 -6.46 -15.88
N ALA A 48 -44.18 -7.35 -15.93
CA ALA A 48 -45.30 -7.26 -16.87
C ALA A 48 -46.53 -6.53 -16.27
N ALA A 49 -47.02 -5.49 -16.95
CA ALA A 49 -48.25 -4.80 -16.57
C ALA A 49 -49.51 -5.66 -16.87
N PRO A 50 -50.60 -5.55 -16.07
CA PRO A 50 -51.73 -6.46 -16.15
C PRO A 50 -52.66 -6.21 -17.36
N PRO A 51 -53.17 -7.26 -18.03
CA PRO A 51 -54.10 -7.13 -19.15
C PRO A 51 -55.55 -6.87 -18.71
N THR A 52 -56.31 -6.16 -19.55
CA THR A 52 -57.72 -5.82 -19.33
C THR A 52 -58.70 -6.85 -19.91
N ALA A 53 -59.73 -7.26 -19.14
CA ALA A 53 -60.88 -8.01 -19.67
C ALA A 53 -62.19 -7.76 -18.84
N PRO A 54 -63.37 -7.59 -19.48
CA PRO A 54 -64.70 -7.51 -18.85
C PRO A 54 -65.57 -8.77 -19.16
N PRO A 55 -66.88 -8.89 -18.78
CA PRO A 55 -67.67 -8.23 -17.71
C PRO A 55 -68.52 -9.19 -16.81
N ALA A 56 -69.15 -8.63 -15.75
CA ALA A 56 -70.33 -9.15 -15.00
C ALA A 56 -70.11 -10.37 -14.03
N GLN A 57 -70.98 -10.72 -13.05
CA GLN A 57 -72.34 -10.29 -12.68
C GLN A 57 -72.59 -10.07 -11.15
N SER A 58 -73.06 -8.87 -10.78
CA SER A 58 -74.14 -8.51 -9.81
C SER A 58 -74.39 -9.20 -8.42
N LYS A 59 -74.76 -8.34 -7.43
CA LYS A 59 -75.55 -8.56 -6.17
C LYS A 59 -74.81 -9.13 -4.94
N LYS A 60 -75.12 -8.79 -3.67
CA LYS A 60 -75.90 -7.66 -3.04
C LYS A 60 -75.65 -7.66 -1.50
N LYS A 61 -75.46 -6.48 -0.88
CA LYS A 61 -76.34 -5.81 0.13
C LYS A 61 -75.64 -4.54 0.68
N ALA A 62 -76.36 -3.65 1.39
CA ALA A 62 -75.88 -2.30 1.72
C ALA A 62 -76.49 -1.71 3.02
N ALA A 63 -75.89 -0.64 3.54
CA ALA A 63 -76.48 0.38 4.43
C ALA A 63 -75.77 1.74 4.21
N VAL A 64 -76.43 2.79 3.68
CA VAL A 64 -77.08 3.95 4.37
C VAL A 64 -76.14 5.17 4.60
N LYS A 65 -76.64 6.39 4.30
CA LYS A 65 -76.04 7.74 4.51
C LYS A 65 -76.95 8.57 5.45
N PRO A 66 -76.46 9.65 6.12
CA PRO A 66 -76.45 11.05 5.58
C PRO A 66 -75.08 11.76 5.84
N SER A 67 -74.56 12.84 5.20
CA SER A 67 -74.98 13.97 4.34
C SER A 67 -74.91 15.37 5.00
N GLN A 68 -73.81 16.10 4.76
CA GLN A 68 -73.60 17.56 4.44
C GLN A 68 -74.48 18.69 5.05
N PRO A 69 -73.96 19.95 5.16
CA PRO A 69 -73.89 20.91 4.02
C PRO A 69 -72.66 21.86 3.99
N THR A 70 -72.71 22.96 3.20
CA THR A 70 -71.56 23.68 2.59
C THR A 70 -71.49 25.22 2.76
N SER A 71 -70.28 25.80 2.63
CA SER A 71 -69.95 27.25 2.58
C SER A 71 -68.44 27.47 2.27
N ILE A 72 -67.88 28.51 1.60
CA ILE A 72 -68.40 29.60 0.72
C ILE A 72 -67.28 30.07 -0.28
N SER A 73 -67.24 31.31 -0.80
CA SER A 73 -66.49 31.72 -2.03
C SER A 73 -65.34 32.75 -1.92
N ARG A 74 -64.24 32.52 -2.68
CA ARG A 74 -63.51 33.39 -3.65
C ARG A 74 -63.07 34.88 -3.40
N VAL A 75 -61.72 35.10 -3.39
CA VAL A 75 -60.86 36.18 -4.04
C VAL A 75 -60.93 37.70 -3.61
N PRO A 76 -60.02 38.64 -4.04
CA PRO A 76 -59.46 39.70 -3.15
C PRO A 76 -59.48 41.16 -3.71
N SER A 77 -58.74 42.11 -3.09
CA SER A 77 -58.12 43.29 -3.76
C SER A 77 -57.20 44.14 -2.84
N GLN A 78 -56.45 45.10 -3.44
CA GLN A 78 -55.56 46.09 -2.79
C GLN A 78 -56.31 47.33 -2.23
N PRO A 79 -55.60 48.33 -1.67
CA PRO A 79 -55.34 49.54 -2.48
C PRO A 79 -53.87 50.06 -2.40
N SER A 80 -53.59 51.22 -3.00
CA SER A 80 -52.23 51.76 -3.24
C SER A 80 -52.15 53.30 -3.20
N LEU A 81 -50.94 53.91 -3.27
CA LEU A 81 -50.52 54.98 -4.23
C LEU A 81 -49.42 55.97 -3.74
N LYS A 82 -48.39 56.21 -4.61
CA LYS A 82 -47.58 57.47 -4.82
C LYS A 82 -46.67 57.96 -3.67
N LYS A 83 -45.55 58.68 -3.86
CA LYS A 83 -44.57 59.02 -4.96
C LYS A 83 -43.22 59.37 -4.25
N LYS A 84 -42.06 59.81 -4.78
CA LYS A 84 -41.54 60.52 -6.00
C LYS A 84 -40.03 60.11 -6.14
N ALA A 85 -39.19 60.70 -7.02
CA ALA A 85 -39.06 60.47 -8.47
C ALA A 85 -37.71 61.06 -9.01
N ALA A 86 -37.15 60.48 -10.09
CA ALA A 86 -36.04 60.98 -10.94
C ALA A 86 -34.59 60.84 -10.37
N VAL A 87 -33.49 60.78 -11.16
CA VAL A 87 -33.21 61.35 -12.51
C VAL A 87 -32.35 60.42 -13.43
N ASN A 88 -32.76 60.32 -14.71
CA ASN A 88 -32.08 60.01 -16.00
C ASN A 88 -31.22 58.75 -16.29
N SER A 89 -31.47 58.19 -17.50
CA SER A 89 -30.62 57.30 -18.33
C SER A 89 -29.96 58.09 -19.50
N PRO A 90 -29.19 57.46 -20.44
CA PRO A 90 -29.77 56.96 -21.73
C PRO A 90 -29.20 55.56 -22.19
N ILE A 91 -29.98 54.61 -22.73
CA ILE A 91 -30.48 54.41 -24.14
C ILE A 91 -29.35 53.91 -25.10
N ASN A 92 -29.45 52.94 -26.03
CA ASN A 92 -30.48 52.30 -26.93
C ASN A 92 -30.07 50.79 -27.17
N ASN A 93 -30.79 49.85 -27.82
CA ASN A 93 -32.23 49.47 -27.89
C ASN A 93 -32.45 48.14 -28.68
N GLN A 94 -33.68 47.59 -28.61
CA GLN A 94 -34.37 46.70 -29.58
C GLN A 94 -33.86 45.28 -29.95
N SER A 95 -34.84 44.41 -30.23
CA SER A 95 -34.81 43.04 -30.77
C SER A 95 -36.10 42.82 -31.62
N PRO A 96 -36.45 41.64 -32.18
CA PRO A 96 -35.71 40.38 -32.37
C PRO A 96 -35.79 39.79 -33.81
N LYS A 97 -34.80 38.99 -34.25
CA LYS A 97 -34.96 37.97 -35.32
C LYS A 97 -34.02 36.76 -35.11
N THR A 98 -34.53 35.57 -35.38
CA THR A 98 -33.87 34.25 -35.51
C THR A 98 -34.59 33.48 -36.64
N PRO A 99 -34.06 32.38 -37.23
CA PRO A 99 -32.86 31.57 -36.93
C PRO A 99 -31.66 31.96 -37.86
N VAL A 100 -30.47 31.34 -37.90
CA VAL A 100 -30.06 29.91 -37.91
C VAL A 100 -28.70 29.69 -37.21
N ASN A 101 -28.45 28.45 -36.77
CA ASN A 101 -27.24 27.97 -36.09
C ASN A 101 -25.90 28.41 -36.74
N GLN A 102 -25.04 29.08 -35.97
CA GLN A 102 -23.59 28.87 -36.02
C GLN A 102 -23.00 28.83 -34.60
N ARG A 103 -22.03 27.92 -34.40
CA ARG A 103 -21.51 27.48 -33.09
C ARG A 103 -20.38 28.42 -32.62
N ALA A 104 -20.74 29.57 -32.06
CA ALA A 104 -19.77 30.51 -31.49
C ALA A 104 -19.13 29.97 -30.19
N ARG A 105 -17.85 30.29 -29.97
CA ARG A 105 -17.03 29.78 -28.87
C ARG A 105 -17.49 30.32 -27.51
N SER A 106 -18.14 29.48 -26.69
CA SER A 106 -18.19 29.70 -25.24
C SER A 106 -16.78 29.48 -24.67
N ALA A 107 -16.30 30.41 -23.83
CA ALA A 107 -15.05 30.19 -23.10
C ALA A 107 -15.21 28.99 -22.15
N THR A 108 -14.28 28.05 -22.21
CA THR A 108 -14.23 26.93 -21.26
C THR A 108 -14.07 27.50 -19.85
N PRO A 109 -14.93 27.17 -18.87
CA PRO A 109 -14.56 27.41 -17.47
C PRO A 109 -13.28 26.64 -17.20
N GLN A 110 -12.33 27.23 -16.46
CA GLN A 110 -11.10 26.54 -16.10
C GLN A 110 -11.44 25.21 -15.43
N THR A 111 -11.08 24.10 -16.07
CA THR A 111 -11.19 22.78 -15.47
C THR A 111 -10.43 22.82 -14.14
N PRO A 112 -11.09 22.57 -12.99
CA PRO A 112 -10.34 22.36 -11.76
C PRO A 112 -9.37 21.21 -12.01
N GLY A 113 -8.07 21.47 -11.87
CA GLY A 113 -7.04 20.46 -12.12
C GLY A 113 -7.33 19.21 -11.31
N SER A 114 -7.05 18.03 -11.88
CA SER A 114 -7.52 16.72 -11.39
C SER A 114 -7.24 16.51 -9.91
N ALA A 115 -8.19 16.90 -9.06
CA ALA A 115 -8.22 16.52 -7.67
C ALA A 115 -8.68 15.07 -7.64
N SER A 116 -7.74 14.15 -7.43
CA SER A 116 -8.05 12.76 -7.15
C SER A 116 -9.17 12.71 -6.09
N LYS A 117 -10.21 11.90 -6.35
CA LYS A 117 -11.42 11.88 -5.52
C LYS A 117 -11.08 11.30 -4.15
N LYS A 118 -10.64 12.18 -3.24
CA LYS A 118 -10.25 11.84 -1.86
C LYS A 118 -11.29 10.94 -1.23
N ASN A 119 -10.85 9.83 -0.65
CA ASN A 119 -11.76 8.93 0.06
C ASN A 119 -12.36 9.70 1.26
N PRO A 120 -13.69 9.72 1.46
CA PRO A 120 -14.33 10.50 2.51
C PRO A 120 -13.99 10.04 3.94
N LEU A 121 -13.36 8.86 4.08
CA LEU A 121 -12.86 8.33 5.35
C LEU A 121 -11.38 8.67 5.60
N GLN A 122 -10.67 9.31 4.67
CA GLN A 122 -9.24 9.60 4.80
C GLN A 122 -8.97 10.92 5.54
N MET A 123 -8.39 10.83 6.74
CA MET A 123 -8.06 11.99 7.58
C MET A 123 -6.60 12.46 7.34
N ASN A 124 -6.38 13.26 6.30
CA ASN A 124 -5.04 13.72 5.92
C ASN A 124 -4.37 14.57 7.03
N MET A 125 -3.05 14.54 7.15
CA MET A 125 -2.32 15.34 8.16
C MET A 125 -2.55 16.85 8.01
N LYS A 126 -2.77 17.34 6.78
CA LYS A 126 -3.10 18.76 6.49
C LYS A 126 -4.49 19.19 6.97
N ASP A 127 -5.37 18.21 7.21
CA ASP A 127 -6.77 18.43 7.63
C ASP A 127 -6.95 18.14 9.14
N GLN A 128 -5.89 17.73 9.85
CA GLN A 128 -5.90 17.44 11.29
C GLN A 128 -5.66 18.71 12.13
N PRO A 129 -6.33 18.89 13.28
CA PRO A 129 -6.03 20.00 14.19
C PRO A 129 -4.59 19.93 14.72
N ALA A 130 -3.86 21.06 14.66
CA ALA A 130 -2.46 21.12 15.09
C ALA A 130 -2.28 20.65 16.54
N GLY A 131 -1.44 19.62 16.75
CA GLY A 131 -1.24 18.98 18.06
C GLY A 131 -2.18 17.81 18.38
N PHE A 132 -3.07 17.42 17.47
CA PHE A 132 -3.91 16.22 17.64
C PHE A 132 -3.12 14.91 17.56
N GLU A 133 -1.98 14.89 16.83
CA GLU A 133 -1.11 13.72 16.58
C GLU A 133 -0.91 12.80 17.79
N ARG A 134 -0.42 13.33 18.92
CA ARG A 134 -0.18 12.56 20.16
C ARG A 134 -1.44 11.86 20.70
N THR A 135 -2.61 12.45 20.45
CA THR A 135 -3.92 11.91 20.89
C THR A 135 -4.46 10.88 19.89
N LYS A 136 -4.33 11.16 18.58
CA LYS A 136 -4.61 10.22 17.49
C LYS A 136 -3.80 8.92 17.65
N ASP A 137 -2.49 9.03 17.85
CA ASP A 137 -1.59 7.87 17.99
C ASP A 137 -1.95 7.03 19.22
N ALA A 138 -2.25 7.66 20.35
CA ALA A 138 -2.72 6.96 21.55
C ALA A 138 -4.08 6.28 21.35
N PHE A 139 -4.98 6.89 20.56
CA PHE A 139 -6.24 6.28 20.20
C PHE A 139 -6.06 5.08 19.24
N TYR A 140 -5.11 5.13 18.32
CA TYR A 140 -4.79 4.00 17.44
C TYR A 140 -4.12 2.85 18.21
N VAL A 141 -3.26 3.16 19.19
CA VAL A 141 -2.76 2.17 20.16
C VAL A 141 -3.90 1.56 20.98
N HIS A 142 -4.93 2.35 21.35
CA HIS A 142 -6.11 1.84 22.04
C HIS A 142 -6.96 0.91 21.16
N ILE A 143 -7.20 1.26 19.89
CA ILE A 143 -7.92 0.41 18.94
C ILE A 143 -7.16 -0.91 18.71
N LYS A 144 -5.83 -0.86 18.49
CA LYS A 144 -4.99 -2.07 18.39
C LYS A 144 -5.08 -2.96 19.62
N LEU A 145 -5.08 -2.36 20.81
CA LEU A 145 -5.22 -3.07 22.08
C LEU A 145 -6.56 -3.82 22.18
N MET A 146 -7.68 -3.16 21.85
CA MET A 146 -9.02 -3.79 21.88
C MET A 146 -9.18 -4.90 20.84
N TRP A 147 -8.59 -4.73 19.65
CA TRP A 147 -8.63 -5.70 18.55
C TRP A 147 -7.64 -6.86 18.74
N GLY A 148 -6.82 -6.86 19.82
CA GLY A 148 -5.79 -7.88 20.04
C GLY A 148 -4.60 -7.80 19.06
N LEU A 149 -4.48 -6.71 18.31
CA LEU A 149 -3.45 -6.48 17.28
C LEU A 149 -2.14 -5.99 17.93
N LEU A 150 -1.56 -6.86 18.77
CA LEU A 150 -0.36 -6.61 19.58
C LEU A 150 0.94 -6.79 18.78
N GLY A 151 0.90 -7.51 17.66
CA GLY A 151 2.04 -7.72 16.77
C GLY A 151 2.40 -6.46 15.96
N GLN A 152 3.63 -6.37 15.45
CA GLN A 152 4.01 -5.23 14.60
C GLN A 152 3.31 -5.27 13.23
N ARG A 153 2.99 -6.48 12.73
CA ARG A 153 2.35 -6.73 11.42
C ARG A 153 1.07 -7.57 11.54
N SER A 154 0.39 -7.54 12.69
CA SER A 154 -0.83 -8.32 12.91
C SER A 154 -1.99 -7.76 12.10
N VAL A 155 -2.61 -8.63 11.30
CA VAL A 155 -3.71 -8.34 10.36
C VAL A 155 -5.06 -8.45 11.08
N PRO A 156 -6.08 -7.62 10.73
CA PRO A 156 -7.46 -7.82 11.16
C PRO A 156 -8.01 -9.20 10.80
N ILE A 157 -8.61 -9.89 11.79
CA ILE A 157 -9.37 -11.12 11.59
C ILE A 157 -10.87 -10.73 11.53
N PRO A 158 -11.67 -11.29 10.60
CA PRO A 158 -13.10 -10.97 10.53
C PRO A 158 -13.87 -11.54 11.74
N PRO A 159 -14.95 -10.87 12.17
CA PRO A 159 -15.82 -11.39 13.23
C PRO A 159 -16.55 -12.67 12.81
N ASP A 160 -16.73 -13.59 13.76
CA ASP A 160 -17.48 -14.84 13.56
C ASP A 160 -18.95 -14.54 13.17
N PRO A 161 -19.47 -15.06 12.03
CA PRO A 161 -20.85 -14.86 11.60
C PRO A 161 -21.91 -15.30 12.63
N SER A 162 -21.61 -16.25 13.50
CA SER A 162 -22.49 -16.67 14.59
C SER A 162 -22.59 -15.60 15.68
N LEU A 163 -21.46 -14.96 16.05
CA LEU A 163 -21.42 -13.84 16.99
C LEU A 163 -22.07 -12.58 16.40
N LEU A 164 -21.87 -12.30 15.10
CA LEU A 164 -22.58 -11.23 14.40
C LEU A 164 -24.10 -11.44 14.44
N LYS A 165 -24.56 -12.68 14.19
CA LYS A 165 -25.99 -13.02 14.24
C LYS A 165 -26.58 -12.91 15.65
N GLU A 166 -25.82 -13.31 16.67
CA GLU A 166 -26.23 -13.15 18.07
C GLU A 166 -26.31 -11.67 18.47
N PHE A 167 -25.33 -10.84 18.06
CA PHE A 167 -25.33 -9.40 18.33
C PHE A 167 -26.51 -8.68 17.65
N ASN A 168 -26.70 -8.90 16.34
CA ASN A 168 -27.77 -8.26 15.57
C ASN A 168 -29.18 -8.74 15.98
N GLY A 169 -29.30 -9.81 16.78
CA GLY A 169 -30.54 -10.22 17.42
C GLY A 169 -30.85 -9.53 18.76
N ARG A 170 -29.92 -8.72 19.30
CA ARG A 170 -30.02 -8.07 20.62
C ARG A 170 -30.34 -6.57 20.57
N PHE A 171 -30.01 -5.89 19.47
CA PHE A 171 -30.14 -4.44 19.31
C PHE A 171 -30.88 -4.10 18.02
N SER A 172 -31.83 -3.18 18.09
CA SER A 172 -32.65 -2.71 16.97
C SER A 172 -32.19 -1.36 16.41
N ASN A 173 -31.41 -0.59 17.16
CA ASN A 173 -30.90 0.74 16.79
C ASN A 173 -29.66 1.13 17.61
N SER A 174 -28.95 2.17 17.18
CA SER A 174 -27.76 2.71 17.84
C SER A 174 -28.04 3.39 19.20
N SER A 175 -29.25 3.89 19.43
CA SER A 175 -29.62 4.52 20.72
C SER A 175 -29.71 3.50 21.86
N GLU A 176 -30.12 2.26 21.57
CA GLU A 176 -30.07 1.15 22.54
C GLU A 176 -28.64 0.78 22.92
N ILE A 177 -27.73 0.77 21.93
CA ILE A 177 -26.30 0.52 22.11
C ILE A 177 -25.68 1.63 22.98
N GLU A 178 -26.00 2.90 22.68
CA GLU A 178 -25.56 4.06 23.45
C GLU A 178 -26.06 3.99 24.91
N ALA A 179 -27.35 3.69 25.11
CA ALA A 179 -27.95 3.55 26.43
C ALA A 179 -27.28 2.42 27.25
N VAL A 180 -26.90 1.31 26.61
CA VAL A 180 -26.18 0.21 27.28
C VAL A 180 -24.77 0.62 27.71
N ILE A 181 -24.02 1.34 26.86
CA ILE A 181 -22.64 1.79 27.16
C ILE A 181 -22.64 2.80 28.30
N TYR A 182 -23.41 3.89 28.18
CA TYR A 182 -23.40 4.98 29.16
C TYR A 182 -24.25 4.69 30.40
N GLY A 183 -25.15 3.70 30.33
CA GLY A 183 -25.98 3.27 31.46
C GLY A 183 -25.15 2.71 32.62
N SER A 184 -25.21 3.37 33.78
CA SER A 184 -24.46 2.94 34.97
C SER A 184 -24.93 1.59 35.53
N GLY A 185 -26.19 1.22 35.29
CA GLY A 185 -26.81 -0.03 35.75
C GLY A 185 -27.02 -1.10 34.66
N SER A 186 -26.47 -0.95 33.46
CA SER A 186 -26.70 -1.89 32.34
C SER A 186 -26.21 -3.30 32.68
N THR A 187 -27.09 -4.30 32.54
CA THR A 187 -26.79 -5.72 32.71
C THR A 187 -25.72 -6.19 31.73
N LYS A 188 -24.82 -7.08 32.18
CA LYS A 188 -23.87 -7.76 31.30
C LYS A 188 -24.63 -8.80 30.44
N LEU A 189 -24.57 -8.67 29.12
CA LEU A 189 -25.28 -9.53 28.15
C LEU A 189 -24.46 -10.77 27.73
N VAL A 190 -23.19 -10.86 28.14
CA VAL A 190 -22.37 -12.09 28.19
C VAL A 190 -21.56 -12.07 29.48
N ALA A 191 -21.12 -13.22 29.98
CA ALA A 191 -20.26 -13.26 31.16
C ALA A 191 -18.82 -12.84 30.82
N GLU A 192 -18.11 -12.23 31.78
CA GLU A 192 -16.75 -11.71 31.54
C GLU A 192 -15.70 -12.79 31.32
N ASN A 193 -15.99 -14.06 31.60
CA ASN A 193 -15.17 -15.21 31.23
C ASN A 193 -15.38 -15.68 29.77
N GLU A 194 -16.38 -15.16 29.06
CA GLU A 194 -16.64 -15.47 27.63
C GLU A 194 -15.86 -14.55 26.67
N ILE A 195 -15.33 -13.43 27.15
CA ILE A 195 -14.59 -12.45 26.32
C ILE A 195 -13.21 -12.99 25.99
N GLN A 196 -12.82 -13.04 24.71
CA GLN A 196 -11.58 -13.69 24.29
C GLN A 196 -10.38 -12.72 24.22
N ILE A 197 -10.67 -11.42 24.25
CA ILE A 197 -9.71 -10.32 24.12
C ILE A 197 -8.80 -10.23 25.34
N LEU A 198 -7.48 -10.15 25.09
CA LEU A 198 -6.46 -9.87 26.09
C LEU A 198 -6.42 -10.90 27.25
N ARG A 199 -6.82 -12.16 27.01
CA ARG A 199 -6.78 -13.22 28.02
C ARG A 199 -5.40 -13.43 28.65
N ASP A 200 -4.34 -13.32 27.85
CA ASP A 200 -2.95 -13.46 28.29
C ASP A 200 -2.31 -12.13 28.76
N ALA A 201 -3.08 -11.04 28.82
CA ALA A 201 -2.62 -9.74 29.28
C ALA A 201 -2.42 -9.72 30.80
N LYS A 202 -1.21 -10.09 31.22
CA LYS A 202 -0.77 -9.92 32.62
C LYS A 202 -0.60 -8.43 32.92
N GLN A 203 -0.96 -8.04 34.15
CA GLN A 203 -0.83 -6.69 34.69
C GLN A 203 0.58 -6.10 34.44
N GLY A 204 0.64 -4.84 34.01
CA GLY A 204 1.90 -4.11 33.81
C GLY A 204 2.16 -3.71 32.35
N ASN A 205 3.42 -3.85 31.90
CA ASN A 205 3.84 -3.35 30.59
C ASN A 205 3.60 -4.37 29.47
N MET A 206 2.60 -4.12 28.63
CA MET A 206 2.36 -4.89 27.41
C MET A 206 3.13 -4.30 26.22
N LYS A 207 3.72 -5.15 25.37
CA LYS A 207 4.31 -4.72 24.10
C LYS A 207 3.24 -4.67 23.01
N ILE A 208 3.15 -3.55 22.27
CA ILE A 208 2.27 -3.38 21.11
C ILE A 208 3.10 -2.87 19.93
N GLY A 209 3.36 -3.74 18.95
CA GLY A 209 4.31 -3.49 17.87
C GLY A 209 5.72 -3.19 18.40
N LYS A 210 6.21 -1.97 18.16
CA LYS A 210 7.47 -1.47 18.75
C LYS A 210 7.32 -0.91 20.17
N GLY A 211 6.13 -0.44 20.55
CA GLY A 211 5.89 0.33 21.78
C GLY A 211 5.58 -0.53 23.00
N MET A 212 5.57 0.10 24.16
CA MET A 212 5.06 -0.46 25.42
C MET A 212 3.87 0.37 25.92
N VAL A 213 2.84 -0.31 26.43
CA VAL A 213 1.68 0.30 27.09
C VAL A 213 1.62 -0.23 28.52
N HIS A 214 1.62 0.67 29.51
CA HIS A 214 1.38 0.28 30.90
C HIS A 214 -0.13 0.14 31.14
N ILE A 215 -0.59 -1.10 31.38
CA ILE A 215 -2.01 -1.41 31.54
C ILE A 215 -2.26 -1.94 32.95
N THR A 216 -3.17 -1.28 33.66
CA THR A 216 -3.67 -1.70 34.96
C THR A 216 -4.77 -2.74 34.79
N GLU A 217 -4.83 -3.67 35.74
CA GLU A 217 -5.86 -4.73 35.81
C GLU A 217 -7.27 -4.15 35.80
N PHE A 218 -7.53 -3.13 36.62
CA PHE A 218 -8.77 -2.34 36.61
C PHE A 218 -9.17 -1.81 35.22
N PHE A 219 -8.22 -1.50 34.33
CA PHE A 219 -8.52 -1.05 32.98
C PHE A 219 -8.85 -2.20 32.02
N LEU A 220 -8.25 -3.38 32.20
CA LEU A 220 -8.68 -4.61 31.52
C LEU A 220 -10.11 -4.97 31.94
N GLU A 221 -10.39 -4.99 33.25
CA GLU A 221 -11.73 -5.19 33.81
C GLU A 221 -12.74 -4.17 33.27
N TYR A 222 -12.35 -2.90 33.12
CA TYR A 222 -13.22 -1.86 32.57
C TYR A 222 -13.56 -2.09 31.08
N MET A 223 -12.58 -2.49 30.27
CA MET A 223 -12.81 -2.85 28.86
C MET A 223 -13.67 -4.11 28.77
N TRP A 224 -13.34 -5.17 29.52
CA TRP A 224 -14.12 -6.40 29.57
C TRP A 224 -15.55 -6.14 30.03
N GLY A 225 -15.78 -5.35 31.08
CA GLY A 225 -17.12 -4.98 31.54
C GLY A 225 -17.93 -4.17 30.53
N THR A 226 -17.27 -3.32 29.72
CA THR A 226 -17.91 -2.59 28.61
C THR A 226 -18.32 -3.54 27.48
N LEU A 227 -17.45 -4.48 27.11
CA LEU A 227 -17.73 -5.50 26.09
C LEU A 227 -18.80 -6.49 26.57
N ALA A 228 -18.79 -6.85 27.85
CA ALA A 228 -19.77 -7.73 28.48
C ALA A 228 -21.17 -7.10 28.46
N LYS A 229 -21.29 -5.80 28.75
CA LYS A 229 -22.53 -5.01 28.56
C LYS A 229 -23.04 -5.06 27.13
N LEU A 230 -22.17 -4.93 26.13
CA LEU A 230 -22.53 -4.98 24.71
C LEU A 230 -22.77 -6.40 24.16
N GLY A 231 -22.37 -7.44 24.90
CA GLY A 231 -22.42 -8.82 24.41
C GLY A 231 -21.26 -9.22 23.48
N LEU A 232 -20.22 -8.39 23.38
CA LEU A 232 -19.11 -8.59 22.46
C LEU A 232 -18.06 -9.52 23.07
N ARG A 233 -18.07 -10.81 22.68
CA ARG A 233 -17.00 -11.76 23.07
C ARG A 233 -15.67 -11.45 22.39
N ILE A 234 -15.72 -10.88 21.19
CA ILE A 234 -14.59 -10.37 20.42
C ILE A 234 -14.98 -8.97 19.93
N TRP A 235 -14.04 -8.03 20.00
CA TRP A 235 -14.12 -6.71 19.37
C TRP A 235 -13.30 -6.83 18.08
N ALA A 236 -13.99 -7.01 16.96
CA ALA A 236 -13.38 -7.13 15.65
C ALA A 236 -14.34 -6.51 14.63
N PRO A 237 -14.24 -5.20 14.36
CA PRO A 237 -15.08 -4.50 13.38
C PRO A 237 -15.26 -5.30 12.09
N ASP A 238 -16.51 -5.34 11.62
CA ASP A 238 -16.86 -5.98 10.36
C ASP A 238 -16.41 -5.07 9.21
N LEU A 239 -15.34 -5.48 8.54
CA LEU A 239 -14.73 -4.73 7.43
C LEU A 239 -15.38 -5.02 6.07
N ASP A 240 -16.31 -5.98 5.99
CA ASP A 240 -17.10 -6.29 4.80
C ASP A 240 -18.50 -5.67 4.85
N ALA A 241 -19.03 -5.38 6.06
CA ALA A 241 -20.26 -4.64 6.27
C ALA A 241 -20.11 -3.11 6.10
N GLN A 242 -21.24 -2.40 6.03
CA GLN A 242 -21.25 -0.93 6.02
C GLN A 242 -20.76 -0.35 7.36
N LEU A 243 -20.13 0.82 7.29
CA LEU A 243 -19.52 1.52 8.43
C LEU A 243 -20.53 1.96 9.51
N ASP A 244 -21.80 2.09 9.14
CA ASP A 244 -22.93 2.48 9.98
C ASP A 244 -23.82 1.30 10.41
N SER A 245 -23.40 0.06 10.11
CA SER A 245 -24.04 -1.14 10.65
C SER A 245 -23.99 -1.17 12.19
N LEU A 246 -25.02 -1.70 12.83
CA LEU A 246 -25.16 -1.67 14.30
C LEU A 246 -23.97 -2.28 15.05
N TYR A 247 -23.35 -3.33 14.48
CA TYR A 247 -22.14 -3.94 15.03
C TYR A 247 -20.92 -3.01 14.93
N ASN A 248 -20.70 -2.37 13.78
CA ASN A 248 -19.61 -1.41 13.59
C ASN A 248 -19.81 -0.15 14.45
N GLU A 249 -21.04 0.33 14.62
CA GLU A 249 -21.34 1.43 15.53
C GLU A 249 -21.07 1.04 16.99
N ALA A 250 -21.43 -0.17 17.43
CA ALA A 250 -21.09 -0.66 18.77
C ALA A 250 -19.58 -0.77 18.99
N CYS A 251 -18.82 -1.22 17.98
CA CYS A 251 -17.36 -1.22 18.02
C CYS A 251 -16.80 0.21 18.13
N ARG A 252 -17.30 1.16 17.33
CA ARG A 252 -16.89 2.56 17.34
C ARG A 252 -17.21 3.25 18.67
N MET A 253 -18.45 3.14 19.15
CA MET A 253 -18.89 3.72 20.41
C MET A 253 -18.10 3.15 21.59
N SER A 254 -17.88 1.83 21.65
CA SER A 254 -17.09 1.22 22.72
C SER A 254 -15.65 1.70 22.72
N ALA A 255 -14.95 1.71 21.58
CA ALA A 255 -13.56 2.16 21.50
C ALA A 255 -13.37 3.64 21.88
N ILE A 256 -14.29 4.51 21.45
CA ILE A 256 -14.27 5.93 21.87
C ILE A 256 -14.55 6.05 23.37
N TYR A 257 -15.49 5.27 23.91
CA TYR A 257 -15.83 5.29 25.33
C TYR A 257 -14.66 4.81 26.21
N THR A 258 -14.10 3.63 25.94
CA THR A 258 -12.99 3.06 26.71
C THR A 258 -11.72 3.89 26.57
N PHE A 259 -11.44 4.50 25.41
CA PHE A 259 -10.30 5.42 25.26
C PHE A 259 -10.41 6.64 26.17
N ARG A 260 -11.58 7.29 26.20
CA ARG A 260 -11.83 8.48 27.04
C ARG A 260 -11.63 8.16 28.53
N GLN A 261 -12.07 6.97 28.95
CA GLN A 261 -11.90 6.47 30.31
C GLN A 261 -10.43 6.09 30.60
N ALA A 262 -9.70 5.56 29.62
CA ALA A 262 -8.25 5.29 29.72
C ALA A 262 -7.46 6.58 29.99
N VAL A 263 -7.76 7.65 29.26
CA VAL A 263 -7.08 8.95 29.42
C VAL A 263 -7.46 9.60 30.75
N ALA A 264 -8.73 9.52 31.17
CA ALA A 264 -9.15 9.99 32.50
C ALA A 264 -8.40 9.27 33.64
N ASN A 265 -8.17 7.95 33.48
CA ASN A 265 -7.38 7.12 34.40
C ASN A 265 -5.85 7.15 34.10
N LYS A 266 -5.38 8.09 33.26
CA LYS A 266 -3.97 8.36 32.94
C LYS A 266 -3.19 7.19 32.29
N VAL A 267 -3.87 6.16 31.74
CA VAL A 267 -3.26 5.00 31.09
C VAL A 267 -2.27 5.42 29.99
N TYR A 268 -2.65 6.42 29.17
CA TYR A 268 -1.83 6.95 28.07
C TYR A 268 -1.01 8.20 28.42
N ALA A 269 -0.76 8.48 29.71
CA ALA A 269 -0.03 9.69 30.12
C ALA A 269 1.37 9.81 29.51
N TYR A 270 2.07 8.69 29.32
CA TYR A 270 3.39 8.63 28.67
C TYR A 270 3.37 9.04 27.18
N MET A 271 2.21 8.99 26.51
CA MET A 271 2.06 9.41 25.12
C MET A 271 1.82 10.92 24.95
N SER A 272 1.75 11.69 26.04
CA SER A 272 1.45 13.14 26.01
C SER A 272 0.11 13.48 25.33
N VAL A 273 -0.93 12.66 25.58
CA VAL A 273 -2.29 12.89 25.09
C VAL A 273 -2.83 14.23 25.57
N ASN A 274 -3.43 15.02 24.67
CA ASN A 274 -4.08 16.29 25.01
C ASN A 274 -5.57 16.05 25.36
N PRO A 275 -6.01 16.29 26.62
CA PRO A 275 -7.38 16.04 27.04
C PRO A 275 -8.46 16.91 26.38
N SER A 276 -8.10 17.94 25.60
CA SER A 276 -9.09 18.72 24.84
C SER A 276 -9.73 17.89 23.73
N TYR A 277 -8.93 17.22 22.90
CA TYR A 277 -9.42 16.41 21.78
C TYR A 277 -10.15 15.13 22.26
N VAL A 278 -9.85 14.67 23.47
CA VAL A 278 -10.55 13.53 24.11
C VAL A 278 -12.00 13.88 24.50
N LYS A 279 -12.39 15.16 24.42
CA LYS A 279 -13.79 15.61 24.53
C LYS A 279 -14.47 15.78 23.16
N ASP A 280 -13.71 15.83 22.08
CA ASP A 280 -14.23 15.99 20.71
C ASP A 280 -14.56 14.61 20.12
N ILE A 281 -15.83 14.23 20.28
CA ILE A 281 -16.33 12.93 19.80
C ILE A 281 -16.33 12.87 18.27
N GLY A 282 -16.56 13.99 17.57
CA GLY A 282 -16.55 14.04 16.11
C GLY A 282 -15.14 13.79 15.55
N LEU A 283 -14.13 14.45 16.12
CA LEU A 283 -12.74 14.22 15.76
C LEU A 283 -12.28 12.79 16.06
N LEU A 284 -12.71 12.18 17.18
CA LEU A 284 -12.45 10.77 17.48
C LEU A 284 -13.20 9.83 16.53
N GLN A 285 -14.43 10.13 16.12
CA GLN A 285 -15.15 9.35 15.09
C GLN A 285 -14.44 9.42 13.73
N SER A 286 -13.98 10.59 13.30
CA SER A 286 -13.18 10.74 12.06
C SER A 286 -11.87 9.96 12.13
N ALA A 287 -11.16 10.05 13.26
CA ALA A 287 -9.92 9.29 13.47
C ALA A 287 -10.15 7.78 13.48
N TYR A 288 -11.25 7.31 14.10
CA TYR A 288 -11.67 5.90 14.10
C TYR A 288 -11.99 5.42 12.68
N ASN A 289 -12.82 6.15 11.95
CA ASN A 289 -13.22 5.81 10.59
C ASN A 289 -12.01 5.72 9.65
N HIS A 290 -11.05 6.65 9.76
CA HIS A 290 -9.80 6.61 9.02
C HIS A 290 -8.93 5.40 9.36
N TYR A 291 -8.82 5.06 10.65
CA TYR A 291 -7.98 3.95 11.06
C TYR A 291 -8.61 2.59 10.71
N VAL A 292 -9.86 2.36 11.12
CA VAL A 292 -10.55 1.07 10.96
C VAL A 292 -11.04 0.86 9.53
N HIS A 293 -11.94 1.73 9.05
CA HIS A 293 -12.68 1.53 7.79
C HIS A 293 -11.98 2.07 6.54
N TYR A 294 -10.77 2.63 6.68
CA TYR A 294 -9.91 2.99 5.55
C TYR A 294 -8.57 2.26 5.63
N TYR A 295 -7.74 2.51 6.65
CA TYR A 295 -6.37 1.95 6.69
C TYR A 295 -6.33 0.44 6.99
N MET A 296 -7.01 -0.01 8.05
CA MET A 296 -7.07 -1.44 8.37
C MET A 296 -7.94 -2.22 7.37
N ALA A 297 -8.98 -1.58 6.80
CA ALA A 297 -9.74 -2.11 5.68
C ALA A 297 -8.88 -2.37 4.41
N GLN A 298 -7.96 -1.47 4.06
CA GLN A 298 -7.01 -1.68 2.95
C GLN A 298 -6.06 -2.86 3.23
N ILE A 299 -5.56 -3.01 4.46
CA ILE A 299 -4.71 -4.15 4.85
C ILE A 299 -5.50 -5.46 4.76
N TYR A 300 -6.70 -5.49 5.33
CA TYR A 300 -7.61 -6.64 5.29
C TYR A 300 -7.98 -7.03 3.84
N ALA A 301 -8.30 -6.07 2.98
CA ALA A 301 -8.63 -6.32 1.58
C ALA A 301 -7.43 -6.81 0.73
N LYS A 302 -6.20 -6.49 1.11
CA LYS A 302 -4.98 -7.07 0.51
C LYS A 302 -4.78 -8.52 0.96
N GLU A 303 -4.83 -8.77 2.26
CA GLU A 303 -4.65 -10.10 2.87
C GLU A 303 -5.76 -11.08 2.46
N ARG A 304 -6.99 -10.60 2.27
CA ARG A 304 -8.10 -11.37 1.67
C ARG A 304 -7.87 -11.82 0.22
N LYS A 305 -6.97 -11.18 -0.52
CA LYS A 305 -6.57 -11.59 -1.87
C LYS A 305 -5.35 -12.52 -1.81
N ASN A 306 -4.31 -12.07 -1.12
CA ASN A 306 -3.02 -12.74 -1.03
C ASN A 306 -2.59 -12.78 0.46
N GLU A 307 -2.67 -13.95 1.08
CA GLU A 307 -2.30 -14.13 2.49
C GLU A 307 -0.80 -13.82 2.73
N GLY A 308 -0.48 -13.11 3.81
CA GLY A 308 0.87 -12.67 4.15
C GLY A 308 1.40 -11.48 3.34
N LYS A 309 0.63 -10.95 2.38
CA LYS A 309 1.07 -9.85 1.51
C LYS A 309 1.40 -8.56 2.25
N HIS A 310 0.70 -8.23 3.34
CA HIS A 310 1.05 -7.09 4.20
C HIS A 310 2.40 -7.32 4.91
N VAL A 311 2.69 -8.56 5.31
CA VAL A 311 3.97 -8.93 5.93
C VAL A 311 5.11 -8.74 4.94
N GLN A 312 4.95 -9.24 3.71
CA GLN A 312 5.91 -9.08 2.61
C GLN A 312 6.12 -7.60 2.23
N ASP A 313 5.04 -6.83 2.09
CA ASP A 313 5.11 -5.39 1.76
C ASP A 313 5.87 -4.60 2.84
N GLU A 314 5.65 -4.89 4.13
CA GLU A 314 6.39 -4.27 5.23
C GLU A 314 7.87 -4.71 5.29
N GLU A 315 8.21 -5.92 4.85
CA GLU A 315 9.61 -6.36 4.71
C GLU A 315 10.30 -5.66 3.54
N ARG A 316 9.63 -5.59 2.39
CA ARG A 316 10.11 -4.86 1.21
C ARG A 316 10.42 -3.39 1.55
N LYS A 317 9.54 -2.72 2.30
CA LYS A 317 9.77 -1.35 2.82
C LYS A 317 10.98 -1.22 3.74
N VAL A 318 11.23 -2.20 4.61
CA VAL A 318 12.42 -2.19 5.49
C VAL A 318 13.71 -2.28 4.66
N VAL A 319 13.72 -3.10 3.60
CA VAL A 319 14.85 -3.20 2.66
C VAL A 319 14.98 -1.92 1.81
N GLN A 320 13.88 -1.38 1.29
CA GLN A 320 13.83 -0.11 0.55
C GLN A 320 14.39 1.06 1.35
N ARG A 321 14.00 1.20 2.64
CA ARG A 321 14.57 2.18 3.59
C ARG A 321 16.04 1.91 3.96
N ALA A 322 16.56 0.69 3.76
CA ALA A 322 18.00 0.41 3.88
C ALA A 322 18.75 0.86 2.61
N ARG A 323 18.24 0.54 1.41
CA ARG A 323 18.77 1.00 0.12
C ARG A 323 18.82 2.52 0.04
N GLN A 324 17.74 3.20 0.44
CA GLN A 324 17.65 4.67 0.48
C GLN A 324 18.74 5.30 1.35
N ARG A 325 18.94 4.80 2.59
CA ARG A 325 20.01 5.30 3.47
C ARG A 325 21.41 5.06 2.90
N LEU A 326 21.64 3.93 2.22
CA LEU A 326 22.89 3.66 1.51
C LEU A 326 23.11 4.61 0.31
N ARG A 327 22.04 4.88 -0.46
CA ARG A 327 22.02 5.88 -1.55
C ARG A 327 22.38 7.25 -1.02
N ASP A 328 21.59 7.76 -0.07
CA ASP A 328 21.77 9.09 0.54
C ASP A 328 23.20 9.30 1.04
N TYR A 329 23.75 8.29 1.72
CA TYR A 329 25.09 8.34 2.30
C TYR A 329 26.19 8.37 1.24
N ARG A 330 26.13 7.50 0.23
CA ARG A 330 27.08 7.49 -0.90
C ARG A 330 27.01 8.77 -1.73
N TYR A 331 25.80 9.25 -2.04
CA TYR A 331 25.59 10.49 -2.78
C TYR A 331 26.14 11.70 -2.01
N LYS A 332 25.82 11.83 -0.71
CA LYS A 332 26.39 12.88 0.16
C LYS A 332 27.91 12.84 0.21
N PHE A 333 28.53 11.65 0.22
CA PHE A 333 29.98 11.51 0.14
C PHE A 333 30.54 12.01 -1.21
N ALA A 334 29.94 11.61 -2.33
CA ALA A 334 30.35 12.03 -3.67
C ALA A 334 30.16 13.55 -3.91
N VAL A 335 29.14 14.15 -3.31
CA VAL A 335 28.95 15.61 -3.27
C VAL A 335 30.03 16.29 -2.43
N ALA A 336 30.29 15.81 -1.21
CA ALA A 336 31.28 16.41 -0.29
C ALA A 336 32.75 16.28 -0.73
N HIS A 337 33.04 15.48 -1.76
CA HIS A 337 34.38 15.29 -2.33
C HIS A 337 34.46 15.68 -3.83
N ASP A 338 33.50 16.47 -4.31
CA ASP A 338 33.50 17.05 -5.67
C ASP A 338 33.67 16.04 -6.82
N PHE A 339 33.03 14.86 -6.69
CA PHE A 339 33.08 13.83 -7.74
C PHE A 339 32.46 14.33 -9.07
N PRO A 340 32.86 13.77 -10.23
CA PRO A 340 32.25 14.06 -11.53
C PRO A 340 30.72 13.92 -11.54
N LYS A 341 30.04 14.72 -12.37
CA LYS A 341 28.57 14.76 -12.45
C LYS A 341 27.98 13.41 -12.87
N ARG A 342 28.53 12.78 -13.92
CA ARG A 342 28.24 11.38 -14.31
C ARG A 342 28.27 10.34 -13.18
N TYR A 343 29.13 10.49 -12.16
CA TYR A 343 29.15 9.61 -10.98
C TYR A 343 28.09 9.98 -9.94
N LYS A 344 27.79 11.26 -9.78
CA LYS A 344 26.69 11.73 -8.90
C LYS A 344 25.34 11.26 -9.42
N GLU A 345 25.12 11.34 -10.73
CA GLU A 345 23.90 10.88 -11.41
C GLU A 345 23.66 9.38 -11.21
N ILE A 346 24.69 8.54 -11.35
CA ILE A 346 24.60 7.09 -11.08
C ILE A 346 24.32 6.77 -9.59
N LEU A 347 24.73 7.65 -8.67
CA LEU A 347 24.50 7.51 -7.23
C LEU A 347 23.19 8.16 -6.74
N GLU A 348 22.43 8.79 -7.62
CA GLU A 348 21.18 9.48 -7.28
C GLU A 348 19.94 8.56 -7.25
N PRO A 349 19.67 7.68 -8.22
CA PRO A 349 18.49 6.82 -8.16
C PRO A 349 18.69 5.66 -7.19
N ILE A 350 17.73 5.45 -6.27
CA ILE A 350 17.74 4.32 -5.33
C ILE A 350 17.86 2.97 -6.06
N HIS A 351 17.29 2.88 -7.28
CA HIS A 351 17.35 1.70 -8.14
C HIS A 351 18.79 1.25 -8.48
N ALA A 352 19.78 2.14 -8.56
CA ALA A 352 21.17 1.77 -8.84
C ALA A 352 21.89 1.06 -7.66
N HIS A 353 21.32 1.13 -6.46
CA HIS A 353 21.91 0.59 -5.23
C HIS A 353 21.34 -0.80 -4.92
N SER A 354 22.23 -1.80 -4.77
CA SER A 354 21.86 -3.12 -4.25
C SER A 354 21.24 -3.02 -2.85
N ASP A 355 20.24 -3.87 -2.61
CA ASP A 355 19.88 -4.36 -1.28
C ASP A 355 20.93 -5.34 -0.73
N ASP A 356 20.85 -5.60 0.58
CA ASP A 356 21.68 -6.59 1.27
C ASP A 356 20.82 -7.47 2.18
N GLU A 357 21.17 -8.75 2.29
CA GLU A 357 20.53 -9.72 3.19
C GLU A 357 21.40 -9.98 4.42
N TYR A 358 20.81 -10.04 5.62
CA TYR A 358 21.58 -10.28 6.85
C TYR A 358 21.88 -11.78 7.00
N PHE A 359 23.16 -12.12 7.18
CA PHE A 359 23.64 -13.49 7.41
C PHE A 359 24.12 -13.67 8.86
N PRO A 360 23.26 -14.18 9.77
CA PRO A 360 23.53 -14.12 11.21
C PRO A 360 24.80 -14.86 11.65
N ARG A 361 25.13 -15.96 10.98
CA ARG A 361 26.26 -16.85 11.32
C ARG A 361 27.63 -16.17 11.21
N LYS A 362 27.77 -15.11 10.40
CA LYS A 362 28.99 -14.28 10.34
C LYS A 362 28.76 -12.84 10.84
N ASN A 363 27.55 -12.46 11.22
CA ASN A 363 27.19 -11.06 11.56
C ASN A 363 27.56 -10.08 10.41
N VAL A 364 27.29 -10.47 9.15
CA VAL A 364 27.53 -9.65 7.94
C VAL A 364 26.26 -9.53 7.10
N TYR A 365 26.27 -8.58 6.15
CA TYR A 365 25.21 -8.37 5.18
C TYR A 365 25.70 -8.77 3.77
N VAL A 366 25.09 -9.78 3.15
CA VAL A 366 25.43 -10.24 1.80
C VAL A 366 24.79 -9.29 0.77
N VAL A 367 25.62 -8.65 -0.05
CA VAL A 367 25.16 -7.68 -1.07
C VAL A 367 24.52 -8.43 -2.25
N LYS A 368 23.26 -8.12 -2.57
CA LYS A 368 22.53 -8.77 -3.67
C LYS A 368 22.94 -8.25 -5.05
N LYS A 369 22.84 -9.10 -6.07
CA LYS A 369 23.10 -8.72 -7.47
C LYS A 369 21.88 -7.97 -8.04
N LEU A 370 22.12 -6.78 -8.62
CA LEU A 370 21.16 -6.16 -9.53
C LEU A 370 21.33 -6.85 -10.90
N PRO A 371 20.28 -7.45 -11.49
CA PRO A 371 20.43 -8.26 -12.70
C PRO A 371 20.84 -7.41 -13.92
N PHE A 372 20.44 -6.13 -13.93
CA PHE A 372 20.67 -5.16 -14.98
C PHE A 372 22.00 -4.40 -14.89
N ARG A 373 22.79 -4.54 -13.82
CA ARG A 373 23.97 -3.67 -13.57
C ARG A 373 25.25 -4.34 -14.05
N SER A 374 26.03 -3.62 -14.86
CA SER A 374 27.30 -4.08 -15.41
C SER A 374 28.35 -4.43 -14.35
N ASP A 375 29.34 -5.22 -14.74
CA ASP A 375 30.54 -5.45 -13.93
C ASP A 375 31.30 -4.14 -13.67
N ALA A 376 31.35 -3.21 -14.65
CA ALA A 376 32.02 -1.93 -14.49
C ALA A 376 31.37 -1.05 -13.41
N ALA A 377 30.04 -0.91 -13.45
CA ALA A 377 29.27 -0.23 -12.41
C ALA A 377 29.36 -0.96 -11.07
N THR A 378 29.39 -2.30 -11.08
CA THR A 378 29.58 -3.09 -9.86
C THR A 378 30.95 -2.83 -9.25
N ILE A 379 32.04 -2.82 -10.02
CA ILE A 379 33.41 -2.51 -9.59
C ILE A 379 33.51 -1.07 -9.05
N PHE A 380 32.99 -0.08 -9.79
CA PHE A 380 32.94 1.31 -9.31
C PHE A 380 32.26 1.43 -7.94
N ILE A 381 31.13 0.74 -7.75
CA ILE A 381 30.42 0.69 -6.47
C ILE A 381 31.22 -0.05 -5.37
N ARG A 382 32.13 -0.99 -5.71
CA ARG A 382 33.11 -1.53 -4.74
C ARG A 382 34.11 -0.45 -4.36
N ARG A 383 34.80 0.14 -5.37
CA ARG A 383 35.84 1.16 -5.22
C ARG A 383 35.38 2.37 -4.40
N LEU A 384 34.11 2.77 -4.55
CA LEU A 384 33.45 3.81 -3.75
C LEU A 384 33.32 3.43 -2.27
N ASP A 385 32.78 2.25 -1.96
CA ASP A 385 32.64 1.79 -0.57
C ASP A 385 34.02 1.69 0.11
N ASP A 386 35.04 1.23 -0.62
CA ASP A 386 36.42 1.13 -0.15
C ASP A 386 37.02 2.50 0.17
N GLU A 387 36.79 3.51 -0.68
CA GLU A 387 37.32 4.86 -0.47
C GLU A 387 36.65 5.56 0.72
N ILE A 388 35.35 5.31 0.93
CA ILE A 388 34.65 5.76 2.14
C ILE A 388 35.21 5.05 3.40
N LYS A 389 35.46 3.73 3.32
CA LYS A 389 36.09 2.92 4.39
C LYS A 389 37.47 3.49 4.76
N LYS A 390 38.31 3.83 3.76
CA LYS A 390 39.61 4.51 3.95
C LYS A 390 39.47 5.91 4.56
N PHE A 391 38.53 6.73 4.07
CA PHE A 391 38.31 8.09 4.58
C PHE A 391 37.88 8.08 6.06
N HIS A 392 37.01 7.16 6.47
CA HIS A 392 36.67 6.98 7.89
C HIS A 392 37.89 6.55 8.72
N LYS A 393 38.68 5.58 8.23
CA LYS A 393 39.91 5.12 8.90
C LYS A 393 40.95 6.24 9.06
N SER A 394 41.15 7.09 8.05
CA SER A 394 42.07 8.23 8.10
C SER A 394 41.60 9.38 8.99
N LYS A 395 40.28 9.53 9.19
CA LYS A 395 39.69 10.47 10.16
C LYS A 395 39.62 9.92 11.59
N GLY A 396 40.12 8.71 11.86
CA GLY A 396 40.02 8.05 13.16
C GLY A 396 38.58 7.75 13.60
N LYS A 397 37.61 7.78 12.67
CA LYS A 397 36.20 7.52 12.98
C LYS A 397 35.91 6.04 12.91
N ARG A 398 35.34 5.48 13.98
CA ARG A 398 34.82 4.10 14.00
C ARG A 398 33.82 3.92 12.85
N GLN A 399 33.99 2.86 12.04
CA GLN A 399 33.05 2.54 10.98
C GLN A 399 31.72 2.09 11.60
N GLN A 400 30.67 2.88 11.36
CA GLN A 400 29.28 2.58 11.78
C GLN A 400 28.44 1.97 10.63
N GLN A 401 29.04 1.81 9.45
CA GLN A 401 28.42 1.07 8.36
C GLN A 401 28.28 -0.41 8.77
N ARG A 402 27.22 -1.05 8.29
CA ARG A 402 27.08 -2.51 8.38
C ARG A 402 28.25 -3.18 7.64
N PRO A 403 28.89 -4.22 8.21
CA PRO A 403 29.88 -5.02 7.48
C PRO A 403 29.15 -5.75 6.34
N ARG A 404 29.55 -5.46 5.10
CA ARG A 404 28.92 -5.99 3.89
C ARG A 404 29.89 -6.93 3.17
N LEU A 405 29.43 -8.14 2.89
CA LEU A 405 30.17 -9.18 2.19
C LEU A 405 29.64 -9.31 0.76
N ARG A 406 30.55 -9.48 -0.20
CA ARG A 406 30.22 -9.83 -1.58
C ARG A 406 30.57 -11.29 -1.79
N VAL A 407 29.64 -12.08 -2.30
CA VAL A 407 29.84 -13.50 -2.62
C VAL A 407 29.65 -13.70 -4.12
N LYS A 408 30.30 -14.70 -4.70
CA LYS A 408 30.33 -14.89 -6.16
C LYS A 408 28.94 -15.18 -6.75
N ASN A 409 28.13 -15.97 -6.04
CA ASN A 409 26.81 -16.42 -6.48
C ASN A 409 25.68 -15.62 -5.79
N ALA A 410 25.91 -14.32 -5.51
CA ALA A 410 25.00 -13.53 -4.67
C ALA A 410 23.54 -13.54 -5.16
N PRO A 411 22.55 -13.72 -4.27
CA PRO A 411 21.13 -13.70 -4.62
C PRO A 411 20.72 -12.44 -5.39
N VAL A 412 19.70 -12.56 -6.24
CA VAL A 412 19.17 -11.43 -7.02
C VAL A 412 18.33 -10.50 -6.12
N SER A 413 18.41 -9.20 -6.40
CA SER A 413 17.62 -8.14 -5.76
C SER A 413 16.10 -8.37 -5.90
N ILE A 414 15.34 -8.15 -4.82
CA ILE A 414 13.85 -8.18 -4.83
C ILE A 414 13.22 -6.93 -5.48
N PHE A 415 14.07 -6.10 -6.11
CA PHE A 415 13.72 -4.91 -6.86
C PHE A 415 14.30 -5.04 -8.29
N PRO A 416 13.50 -5.49 -9.28
CA PRO A 416 13.95 -5.67 -10.66
C PRO A 416 13.93 -4.38 -11.49
N LYS A 417 13.17 -3.34 -11.08
CA LYS A 417 13.07 -2.05 -11.78
C LYS A 417 14.45 -1.38 -11.87
N ALA A 418 15.00 -1.35 -13.07
CA ALA A 418 16.23 -0.63 -13.40
C ALA A 418 16.02 0.88 -13.25
N PRO A 419 17.08 1.67 -12.94
CA PRO A 419 17.05 3.11 -13.13
C PRO A 419 16.88 3.46 -14.62
N GLU A 420 16.50 4.70 -14.91
CA GLU A 420 16.34 5.27 -16.25
C GLU A 420 17.16 6.56 -16.35
N GLY A 421 17.55 6.94 -17.56
CA GLY A 421 18.41 8.11 -17.81
C GLY A 421 19.86 7.99 -17.27
N LEU A 422 20.41 6.78 -17.17
CA LEU A 422 21.83 6.58 -16.80
C LEU A 422 22.72 6.30 -18.01
N ALA A 423 24.03 6.51 -17.84
CA ALA A 423 25.05 6.17 -18.83
C ALA A 423 24.96 4.71 -19.28
N LEU A 424 25.21 4.45 -20.57
CA LEU A 424 25.03 3.14 -21.21
C LEU A 424 25.83 2.03 -20.51
N ASP A 425 27.05 2.34 -20.08
CA ASP A 425 27.98 1.43 -19.40
C ASP A 425 27.61 1.11 -17.94
N PHE A 426 26.54 1.70 -17.42
CA PHE A 426 25.89 1.24 -16.19
C PHE A 426 25.18 -0.11 -16.37
N TYR A 427 24.59 -0.34 -17.54
CA TYR A 427 23.78 -1.53 -17.80
C TYR A 427 24.64 -2.72 -18.23
N ASP A 428 24.27 -3.92 -17.81
CA ASP A 428 24.91 -5.13 -18.34
C ASP A 428 24.61 -5.25 -19.85
N PRO A 429 25.61 -5.49 -20.73
CA PRO A 429 25.39 -5.49 -22.18
C PRO A 429 24.41 -6.58 -22.65
N ASP A 430 24.48 -7.79 -22.08
CA ASP A 430 23.64 -8.90 -22.53
C ASP A 430 22.20 -8.69 -22.06
N TRP A 431 22.03 -8.21 -20.82
CA TRP A 431 20.72 -7.75 -20.31
C TRP A 431 20.15 -6.61 -21.16
N PHE A 432 20.92 -5.56 -21.42
CA PHE A 432 20.50 -4.40 -22.20
C PHE A 432 20.12 -4.77 -23.63
N ASN A 433 20.93 -5.62 -24.28
CA ASN A 433 20.70 -6.03 -25.65
C ASN A 433 19.39 -6.83 -25.82
N SER A 434 18.96 -7.55 -24.79
CA SER A 434 17.69 -8.30 -24.78
C SER A 434 16.42 -7.44 -24.62
N MET A 435 16.55 -6.16 -24.28
CA MET A 435 15.41 -5.25 -24.13
C MET A 435 14.81 -4.82 -25.48
N LEU A 436 13.51 -4.52 -25.50
CA LEU A 436 12.85 -3.90 -26.65
C LEU A 436 13.42 -2.48 -26.94
N PRO A 437 13.51 -2.03 -28.21
CA PRO A 437 14.07 -0.71 -28.57
C PRO A 437 13.53 0.48 -27.76
N ALA A 438 12.22 0.58 -27.57
CA ALA A 438 11.62 1.65 -26.76
C ALA A 438 12.09 1.62 -25.30
N ARG A 439 12.33 0.41 -24.74
CA ARG A 439 12.88 0.25 -23.40
C ARG A 439 14.37 0.62 -23.37
N LYS A 440 15.16 0.20 -24.37
CA LYS A 440 16.56 0.63 -24.53
C LYS A 440 16.68 2.16 -24.51
N GLN A 441 15.84 2.86 -25.28
CA GLN A 441 15.80 4.32 -25.30
C GLN A 441 15.44 4.93 -23.93
N SER A 442 14.43 4.41 -23.21
CA SER A 442 14.07 4.92 -21.87
C SER A 442 15.21 4.79 -20.84
N LEU A 443 16.09 3.81 -20.99
CA LEU A 443 17.17 3.54 -20.04
C LEU A 443 18.35 4.53 -20.15
N ILE A 444 18.65 5.02 -21.36
CA ILE A 444 19.82 5.88 -21.65
C ILE A 444 19.47 7.29 -22.16
N GLY A 445 18.23 7.52 -22.60
CA GLY A 445 17.76 8.78 -23.18
C GLY A 445 18.34 9.08 -24.56
N ASP A 446 17.95 10.23 -25.12
CA ASP A 446 18.26 10.60 -26.52
C ASP A 446 19.73 10.98 -26.74
N ASN A 447 20.44 11.31 -25.67
CA ASN A 447 21.87 11.66 -25.69
C ASN A 447 22.63 10.70 -24.76
N PRO A 448 22.88 9.45 -25.20
CA PRO A 448 23.54 8.44 -24.38
C PRO A 448 24.98 8.83 -24.03
N THR A 449 25.40 8.48 -22.81
CA THR A 449 26.71 8.85 -22.25
C THR A 449 27.46 7.62 -21.71
N VAL A 450 28.74 7.80 -21.38
CA VAL A 450 29.63 6.78 -20.79
C VAL A 450 30.25 7.34 -19.52
N ALA A 451 30.23 6.57 -18.43
CA ALA A 451 30.62 7.04 -17.10
C ALA A 451 31.97 6.49 -16.60
N PHE A 452 32.28 5.23 -16.87
CA PHE A 452 33.40 4.50 -16.29
C PHE A 452 34.65 4.51 -17.18
N LEU A 453 35.78 4.25 -16.54
CA LEU A 453 37.05 4.06 -17.22
C LEU A 453 37.11 2.67 -17.86
N PRO A 454 37.88 2.48 -18.96
CA PRO A 454 38.12 1.17 -19.57
C PRO A 454 38.65 0.09 -18.60
N ASP A 455 39.39 0.50 -17.56
CA ASP A 455 39.62 -0.29 -16.36
C ASP A 455 38.92 0.37 -15.15
N PRO A 456 37.74 -0.13 -14.74
CA PRO A 456 37.02 0.40 -13.60
C PRO A 456 37.75 0.27 -12.25
N GLN A 457 38.79 -0.57 -12.13
CA GLN A 457 39.60 -0.68 -10.90
C GLN A 457 40.38 0.62 -10.63
N LEU A 458 40.77 1.32 -11.69
CA LEU A 458 41.45 2.62 -11.61
C LEU A 458 40.50 3.74 -11.15
N SER A 459 39.19 3.54 -11.13
CA SER A 459 38.25 4.56 -10.63
C SER A 459 38.58 4.97 -9.20
N LEU A 460 38.46 6.26 -8.90
CA LEU A 460 38.76 6.88 -7.61
C LEU A 460 40.21 6.60 -7.15
N THR A 461 41.18 6.73 -8.06
CA THR A 461 42.62 6.62 -7.77
C THR A 461 43.37 7.88 -8.21
N SER A 462 44.55 8.11 -7.64
CA SER A 462 45.44 9.20 -8.07
C SER A 462 45.93 9.04 -9.52
N THR A 463 46.01 7.81 -10.05
CA THR A 463 46.40 7.53 -11.44
C THR A 463 45.30 7.86 -12.45
N ALA A 464 44.02 7.68 -12.09
CA ALA A 464 42.89 8.09 -12.93
C ALA A 464 42.53 9.58 -12.85
N ALA A 465 43.04 10.31 -11.84
CA ALA A 465 42.58 11.65 -11.49
C ALA A 465 42.77 12.74 -12.58
N SER A 466 43.52 12.48 -13.65
CA SER A 466 43.59 13.35 -14.84
C SER A 466 42.45 13.06 -15.84
N GLU A 467 42.07 11.80 -15.98
CA GLU A 467 41.01 11.33 -16.87
C GLU A 467 39.64 11.55 -16.25
N GLU A 468 39.50 11.31 -14.94
CA GLU A 468 38.24 11.55 -14.22
C GLU A 468 37.83 13.03 -14.22
N LYS A 469 38.79 13.96 -14.28
CA LYS A 469 38.59 15.42 -14.36
C LYS A 469 38.21 15.92 -15.76
N LEU A 470 38.12 15.06 -16.78
CA LEU A 470 37.51 15.43 -18.04
C LEU A 470 36.02 15.76 -17.81
N SER A 471 35.52 16.77 -18.53
CA SER A 471 34.08 17.05 -18.58
C SER A 471 33.35 15.89 -19.26
N ASP A 472 32.12 15.62 -18.83
CA ASP A 472 31.42 14.38 -19.18
C ASP A 472 31.22 14.19 -20.70
N LYS A 473 31.10 15.28 -21.48
CA LYS A 473 31.16 15.22 -22.96
C LYS A 473 32.50 14.72 -23.49
N LYS A 474 33.62 15.30 -23.03
CA LYS A 474 34.98 14.89 -23.45
C LYS A 474 35.35 13.49 -22.96
N PHE A 475 34.83 13.10 -21.81
CA PHE A 475 34.96 11.74 -21.28
C PHE A 475 34.20 10.76 -22.20
N THR A 476 32.95 11.05 -22.53
CA THR A 476 32.13 10.25 -23.46
C THR A 476 32.82 10.14 -24.82
N GLU A 477 33.17 11.27 -25.47
CA GLU A 477 33.88 11.30 -26.77
C GLU A 477 35.15 10.42 -26.78
N LYS A 478 35.92 10.38 -25.68
CA LYS A 478 37.17 9.62 -25.59
C LYS A 478 36.96 8.11 -25.46
N TYR A 479 35.92 7.66 -24.74
CA TYR A 479 35.73 6.24 -24.42
C TYR A 479 34.55 5.57 -25.14
N TRP A 480 33.71 6.36 -25.85
CA TRP A 480 32.50 5.91 -26.55
C TRP A 480 32.70 4.60 -27.30
N THR A 481 33.57 4.59 -28.32
CA THR A 481 33.83 3.43 -29.20
C THR A 481 34.36 2.19 -28.47
N GLN A 482 34.96 2.35 -27.28
CA GLN A 482 35.41 1.21 -26.47
C GLN A 482 34.28 0.66 -25.59
N ALA A 483 33.47 1.54 -24.99
CA ALA A 483 32.34 1.16 -24.15
C ALA A 483 31.19 0.57 -24.98
N THR A 484 30.80 1.22 -26.09
CA THR A 484 29.66 0.82 -26.92
C THR A 484 29.86 -0.50 -27.67
N LYS A 485 31.09 -1.00 -27.79
CA LYS A 485 31.45 -2.18 -28.60
C LYS A 485 30.63 -3.46 -28.32
N LYS A 486 30.03 -3.59 -27.12
CA LYS A 486 29.19 -4.73 -26.75
C LYS A 486 27.67 -4.48 -26.89
N TYR A 487 27.25 -3.26 -27.18
CA TYR A 487 25.84 -2.87 -27.18
C TYR A 487 25.31 -2.82 -28.61
N ASP A 488 24.18 -3.49 -28.85
CA ASP A 488 23.36 -3.24 -30.02
C ASP A 488 22.69 -1.87 -29.86
N LEU A 489 23.15 -0.90 -30.65
CA LEU A 489 22.59 0.44 -30.78
C LEU A 489 21.88 0.66 -32.13
N THR A 490 21.57 -0.40 -32.89
CA THR A 490 21.00 -0.28 -34.26
C THR A 490 19.62 0.38 -34.32
N TYR A 491 18.91 0.45 -33.18
CA TYR A 491 17.66 1.18 -33.03
C TYR A 491 17.84 2.70 -32.95
N GLN A 492 19.05 3.19 -32.67
CA GLN A 492 19.40 4.60 -32.75
C GLN A 492 19.76 4.95 -34.19
N ILE A 493 18.75 4.90 -35.07
CA ILE A 493 18.86 5.46 -36.42
C ILE A 493 18.95 6.98 -36.23
N MET A 494 20.17 7.51 -36.34
CA MET A 494 20.35 8.92 -36.64
C MET A 494 19.81 9.15 -38.05
N GLU A 495 18.85 10.05 -38.20
CA GLU A 495 18.63 10.70 -39.48
C GLU A 495 19.90 11.52 -39.77
N GLU A 496 20.71 11.09 -40.74
CA GLU A 496 21.89 11.85 -41.15
C GLU A 496 21.40 13.15 -41.81
N GLU A 497 21.83 14.30 -41.27
CA GLU A 497 21.51 15.63 -41.80
C GLU A 497 22.29 15.87 -43.11
N ASP A 498 21.83 15.26 -44.20
CA ASP A 498 22.32 15.52 -45.56
C ASP A 498 21.95 16.96 -45.99
N GLU A 499 22.90 17.90 -45.87
CA GLU A 499 22.74 19.27 -46.37
C GLU A 499 22.69 19.33 -47.92
N ASP A 500 21.70 20.07 -48.43
CA ASP A 500 21.55 20.61 -49.79
C ASP A 500 21.55 19.67 -51.01
N SER A 501 20.34 19.41 -51.54
CA SER A 501 20.03 19.76 -52.94
C SER A 501 18.52 19.92 -53.18
N SER A 502 18.14 20.92 -53.98
CA SER A 502 16.83 21.04 -54.64
C SER A 502 16.49 19.78 -55.47
N ASP A 503 15.23 19.38 -55.68
CA ASP A 503 14.22 20.22 -56.38
C ASP A 503 12.74 19.84 -56.12
N GLN A 504 11.81 20.69 -56.59
CA GLN A 504 10.36 20.47 -56.44
C GLN A 504 9.77 19.52 -57.51
N SER A 505 8.93 18.57 -57.09
CA SER A 505 7.81 18.10 -57.94
C SER A 505 6.62 17.59 -57.12
N ASP A 506 5.41 18.04 -57.49
CA ASP A 506 4.13 17.56 -56.96
C ASP A 506 3.63 16.37 -57.78
N SER A 507 3.16 15.32 -57.11
CA SER A 507 2.18 14.41 -57.69
C SER A 507 1.18 13.90 -56.64
N THR A 508 0.15 14.68 -56.40
CA THR A 508 -1.04 14.32 -55.61
C THR A 508 -1.67 12.98 -56.04
N TYR A 509 -1.80 12.02 -55.12
CA TYR A 509 -2.86 10.99 -55.17
C TYR A 509 -3.28 10.56 -53.76
N ALA A 510 -4.57 10.25 -53.57
CA ALA A 510 -5.15 9.95 -52.26
C ALA A 510 -5.44 8.45 -52.06
N GLY A 511 -5.26 7.95 -50.84
CA GLY A 511 -5.38 6.53 -50.49
C GLY A 511 -5.83 6.28 -49.05
N GLU A 512 -7.08 6.67 -48.75
CA GLU A 512 -7.97 6.05 -47.76
C GLU A 512 -7.34 5.51 -46.45
N SER A 513 -7.21 6.40 -45.44
CA SER A 513 -6.83 6.02 -44.08
C SER A 513 -7.95 5.23 -43.39
N ILE A 514 -7.72 3.95 -43.12
CA ILE A 514 -8.64 3.10 -42.35
C ILE A 514 -8.48 3.41 -40.86
N ASP A 515 -9.55 3.87 -40.22
CA ASP A 515 -9.66 4.01 -38.77
C ASP A 515 -9.92 2.63 -38.14
N LEU A 516 -8.97 2.15 -37.33
CA LEU A 516 -9.08 0.92 -36.53
C LEU A 516 -8.91 1.23 -35.03
N ASN A 517 -9.72 2.16 -34.55
CA ASN A 517 -9.98 2.29 -33.12
C ASN A 517 -10.86 1.13 -32.62
N ASP A 518 -10.70 0.77 -31.34
CA ASP A 518 -11.49 -0.21 -30.57
C ASP A 518 -11.33 -1.72 -30.90
N THR A 519 -10.26 -2.34 -30.37
CA THR A 519 -10.43 -3.56 -29.57
C THR A 519 -9.44 -3.62 -28.41
N SER A 520 -9.92 -3.98 -27.22
CA SER A 520 -9.16 -4.08 -25.97
C SER A 520 -8.25 -5.32 -25.88
N GLY A 521 -7.12 -5.23 -25.17
CA GLY A 521 -6.28 -6.38 -24.82
C GLY A 521 -5.24 -6.11 -23.73
N GLU A 522 -5.66 -6.23 -22.46
CA GLU A 522 -4.81 -6.55 -21.30
C GLU A 522 -3.54 -5.69 -21.08
N GLU A 523 -3.73 -4.46 -20.58
CA GLU A 523 -2.68 -3.82 -19.76
C GLU A 523 -2.73 -4.44 -18.35
N GLU A 524 -1.64 -5.12 -17.93
CA GLU A 524 -1.39 -5.37 -16.51
C GLU A 524 -1.16 -4.02 -15.81
N THR A 525 -2.24 -3.43 -15.31
CA THR A 525 -2.19 -2.20 -14.52
C THR A 525 -1.62 -2.52 -13.14
N ASP A 526 -0.30 -2.61 -13.09
CA ASP A 526 0.49 -2.46 -11.86
C ASP A 526 0.26 -1.02 -11.39
N GLU A 527 -0.89 -0.79 -10.74
CA GLU A 527 -1.25 0.51 -10.16
C GLU A 527 -0.12 0.92 -9.22
N GLU A 528 0.69 1.91 -9.63
CA GLU A 528 1.52 2.70 -8.72
C GLU A 528 0.57 3.48 -7.81
N ILE A 529 0.02 2.77 -6.81
CA ILE A 529 -0.64 3.34 -5.64
C ILE A 529 0.37 4.31 -5.05
N GLU A 530 0.14 5.62 -5.25
CA GLU A 530 0.97 6.70 -4.70
C GLU A 530 1.36 6.31 -3.28
N GLU A 531 2.67 6.10 -3.01
CA GLU A 531 3.11 5.49 -1.74
C GLU A 531 2.53 6.29 -0.59
N ILE A 532 1.53 5.73 0.10
CA ILE A 532 0.68 6.50 1.01
C ILE A 532 1.47 6.77 2.29
N ASP A 533 2.19 7.89 2.29
CA ASP A 533 2.78 8.58 3.45
C ASP A 533 1.69 9.16 4.37
N ASN A 534 0.65 8.36 4.64
CA ASN A 534 -0.10 8.48 5.87
C ASN A 534 0.85 8.09 6.99
N ASP A 535 1.38 9.10 7.66
CA ASP A 535 2.25 8.99 8.83
C ASP A 535 1.50 8.40 10.05
N ALA A 536 1.21 7.10 9.91
CA ALA A 536 0.71 6.17 10.92
C ALA A 536 1.82 5.18 11.35
N ASN A 537 3.08 5.47 10.97
CA ASN A 537 4.25 4.95 11.66
C ASN A 537 4.27 5.59 13.07
N ILE A 538 3.54 4.97 14.00
CA ILE A 538 3.35 5.42 15.39
C ILE A 538 4.67 5.97 15.95
N MET A 539 4.59 7.21 16.42
CA MET A 539 5.71 8.14 16.60
C MET A 539 6.98 7.52 17.23
N GLU A 540 8.10 7.57 16.50
CA GLU A 540 9.42 7.43 17.11
C GLU A 540 9.70 8.65 18.01
N GLY A 541 10.19 8.39 19.23
CA GLY A 541 10.04 9.32 20.35
C GLY A 541 10.82 10.62 20.21
N SER A 542 10.14 11.72 19.86
CA SER A 542 10.66 13.06 20.09
C SER A 542 10.72 13.35 21.60
N SER A 543 11.93 13.29 22.14
CA SER A 543 12.33 13.79 23.46
C SER A 543 13.67 14.52 23.35
N THR A 544 13.62 15.86 23.46
CA THR A 544 14.69 16.78 23.88
C THR A 544 16.14 16.45 23.50
N ALA A 545 16.73 17.25 22.60
CA ALA A 545 18.10 17.11 22.12
C ALA A 545 19.16 17.01 23.24
N PHE A 546 19.77 15.83 23.36
CA PHE A 546 21.07 15.58 24.01
C PHE A 546 21.72 14.36 23.36
N ASN A 547 22.80 14.60 22.59
CA ASN A 547 23.66 13.63 21.88
C ASN A 547 22.99 12.59 20.95
N GLU A 548 23.44 12.54 19.69
CA GLU A 548 23.25 11.39 18.81
C GLU A 548 24.11 10.21 19.30
N GLU A 549 23.53 9.28 20.06
CA GLU A 549 24.18 8.02 20.44
C GLU A 549 23.43 6.81 19.88
N HIS A 550 24.19 5.83 19.38
CA HIS A 550 23.68 4.86 18.41
C HIS A 550 22.98 3.67 19.09
N HIS A 551 21.65 3.69 19.10
CA HIS A 551 20.84 2.53 19.47
C HIS A 551 20.15 1.87 18.27
N GLU A 552 20.56 0.63 18.00
CA GLU A 552 20.09 -0.21 16.90
C GLU A 552 18.76 -0.90 17.25
N VAL A 553 17.94 -1.16 16.22
CA VAL A 553 16.74 -2.01 16.35
C VAL A 553 17.20 -3.44 16.60
N ASN A 554 17.06 -3.92 17.84
CA ASN A 554 17.38 -5.31 18.18
C ASN A 554 16.54 -6.27 17.33
N TYR A 555 17.19 -6.91 16.37
CA TYR A 555 16.72 -8.19 15.84
C TYR A 555 16.67 -9.18 17.00
N ILE A 556 15.56 -9.90 17.10
CA ILE A 556 15.39 -10.99 18.07
C ILE A 556 16.39 -12.11 17.69
N ASP A 557 16.86 -12.84 18.69
CA ASP A 557 17.88 -13.90 18.56
C ASP A 557 19.28 -13.44 18.10
N ARG A 558 19.77 -12.34 18.70
CA ARG A 558 21.21 -12.12 18.88
C ARG A 558 21.73 -12.98 20.06
N PRO A 559 22.47 -14.07 19.85
CA PRO A 559 22.97 -14.91 20.94
C PRO A 559 24.01 -14.15 21.79
N LYS A 560 23.65 -13.85 23.05
CA LYS A 560 24.56 -13.23 24.03
C LYS A 560 25.61 -14.23 24.49
N GLY A 561 26.75 -14.36 23.79
CA GLY A 561 27.74 -15.36 24.22
C GLY A 561 29.06 -15.56 23.48
N ARG A 562 29.56 -14.61 22.67
CA ARG A 562 31.02 -14.49 22.41
C ARG A 562 31.40 -13.18 21.72
N THR A 563 32.08 -12.31 22.46
CA THR A 563 33.04 -11.36 21.89
C THR A 563 34.33 -12.14 21.64
N LEU A 564 34.51 -12.62 20.41
CA LEU A 564 35.83 -13.00 19.93
C LEU A 564 36.43 -11.75 19.28
N ASP A 565 37.41 -11.15 19.97
CA ASP A 565 38.21 -10.05 19.43
C ASP A 565 39.21 -10.64 18.41
N HIS A 566 38.67 -10.98 17.24
CA HIS A 566 39.43 -11.28 16.03
C HIS A 566 38.98 -10.30 14.94
N ASP A 567 39.66 -9.17 14.92
CA ASP A 567 39.90 -8.39 13.71
C ASP A 567 40.84 -9.20 12.78
N GLU A 568 40.42 -10.41 12.38
CA GLU A 568 41.00 -11.08 11.21
C GLU A 568 40.54 -10.27 9.99
N ASP A 569 41.51 -9.73 9.25
CA ASP A 569 41.26 -9.05 7.98
C ASP A 569 40.62 -10.05 7.00
N MET A 570 39.28 -10.03 6.96
CA MET A 570 38.47 -10.73 5.97
C MET A 570 38.69 -10.06 4.60
N GLU A 571 39.80 -10.46 3.97
CA GLU A 571 40.24 -10.02 2.66
C GLU A 571 39.08 -10.18 1.65
N ASP A 572 38.80 -9.11 0.89
CA ASP A 572 37.57 -8.91 0.12
C ASP A 572 37.48 -9.78 -1.17
N GLY A 573 37.99 -11.02 -1.12
CA GLY A 573 38.02 -12.00 -2.21
C GLY A 573 36.66 -12.66 -2.49
N GLU A 574 36.42 -13.01 -3.76
CA GLU A 574 35.13 -13.55 -4.21
C GLU A 574 34.91 -15.01 -3.81
N PHE A 575 34.41 -15.21 -2.59
CA PHE A 575 34.10 -16.54 -2.06
C PHE A 575 32.91 -17.19 -2.76
N ASN A 576 33.03 -18.51 -2.95
CA ASN A 576 31.95 -19.38 -3.42
C ASN A 576 31.04 -19.79 -2.25
N GLU A 577 29.73 -19.79 -2.47
CA GLU A 577 28.70 -20.07 -1.47
C GLU A 577 28.64 -21.55 -1.09
N GLU A 578 29.01 -22.45 -2.01
CA GLU A 578 29.03 -23.91 -1.81
C GLU A 578 29.94 -24.37 -0.65
N LEU A 579 30.92 -23.55 -0.22
CA LEU A 579 31.73 -23.84 0.97
C LEU A 579 30.95 -23.68 2.29
N TYR A 580 29.83 -22.97 2.29
CA TYR A 580 28.92 -22.83 3.43
C TYR A 580 27.69 -23.72 3.23
N GLY A 581 27.94 -25.03 3.26
CA GLY A 581 26.96 -26.07 2.94
C GLY A 581 25.60 -25.95 3.63
N LYS A 582 24.58 -26.52 2.96
CA LYS A 582 23.13 -26.36 3.20
C LYS A 582 22.78 -26.05 4.66
N SER A 583 22.26 -24.85 4.88
CA SER A 583 21.72 -24.39 6.17
C SER A 583 20.50 -23.50 5.94
N THR A 584 19.75 -23.23 7.00
CA THR A 584 18.44 -22.58 6.92
C THR A 584 18.51 -21.06 6.94
N PHE A 585 17.65 -20.42 6.15
CA PHE A 585 17.50 -18.98 6.02
C PHE A 585 16.68 -18.38 7.19
N ALA A 586 16.63 -17.06 7.28
CA ALA A 586 15.84 -16.37 8.30
C ALA A 586 14.35 -16.70 8.14
N GLY A 587 13.76 -17.37 9.14
CA GLY A 587 12.43 -17.99 9.05
C GLY A 587 12.45 -19.52 9.21
N GLY A 588 13.63 -20.16 9.08
CA GLY A 588 13.83 -21.59 9.30
C GLY A 588 13.78 -22.44 8.03
N LEU A 589 13.45 -21.86 6.88
CA LEU A 589 13.40 -22.53 5.57
C LEU A 589 14.78 -23.02 5.14
N ALA A 590 14.86 -24.23 4.59
CA ALA A 590 16.06 -24.77 3.97
C ALA A 590 16.38 -24.05 2.65
N ALA A 591 17.63 -24.17 2.18
CA ALA A 591 18.04 -23.57 0.89
C ALA A 591 17.22 -24.06 -0.31
N ASP A 592 16.73 -25.31 -0.25
CA ASP A 592 15.89 -25.88 -1.31
C ASP A 592 14.47 -25.28 -1.26
N GLU A 593 13.87 -25.18 -0.06
CA GLU A 593 12.57 -24.53 0.19
C GLU A 593 12.59 -23.02 -0.11
N TRP A 594 13.72 -22.35 0.12
CA TRP A 594 13.92 -20.92 -0.19
C TRP A 594 13.99 -20.66 -1.69
N ASN A 595 14.52 -21.61 -2.47
CA ASN A 595 14.55 -21.53 -3.94
C ASN A 595 13.19 -21.90 -4.57
N GLU A 596 12.30 -22.61 -3.86
CA GLU A 596 10.89 -22.80 -4.25
C GLU A 596 9.97 -21.64 -3.78
N TRP A 597 10.49 -20.73 -2.94
CA TRP A 597 9.78 -19.55 -2.46
C TRP A 597 10.02 -18.28 -3.33
N GLN A 598 11.04 -18.29 -4.19
CA GLN A 598 11.41 -17.18 -5.09
C GLN A 598 10.70 -17.24 -6.45
#